data_AF-A0A3D0K2T0-F1
#
_entry.id   AF-A0A3D0K2T0-F1
#
_cell.length_a   1.000
_cell.length_b   1.000
_cell.length_c   1.000
_cell.angle_alpha   90.00
_cell.angle_beta   90.00
_cell.angle_gamma   90.00
#
_symmetry.space_group_name_H-M   'P 1'
#
loop_
_entity.id
_entity.type
_entity.pdbx_description
1 polymer ?
#
loop_
_entity_poly.entity_id
_entity_poly.type
_entity_poly.pdbx_seq_one_letter_code
_entity_poly.pdbx_strand_id
1 'polypeptide(L)'
;MHAWSDSAVQQRAMDATRSVLDLAAGLQRCTVSLWLPDPETGGEMHRAVQDYAARLAVPIADHAAAALGSEATHGIGVDPVALLAAGADPAEVVSQVGARLSSVRLADLDQTGQRVELGLGRLDLVSYKVAVSLSPLSHLVVDLCHLSDPLSALQRTCAAWDAAGP
;
A
#
# COMPACT_ATOMS: atom_id res chain seq x y z
N MET A 1 1.37 16.12 14.70
CA MET A 1 0.41 15.72 13.65
C MET A 1 -0.64 16.83 13.50
N HIS A 2 -0.27 17.96 12.87
CA HIS A 2 -1.11 19.18 12.76
C HIS A 2 -1.57 19.48 11.33
N ALA A 3 -1.12 18.73 10.32
CA ALA A 3 -1.38 19.05 8.92
C ALA A 3 -2.87 18.91 8.52
N TRP A 4 -3.64 18.10 9.26
CA TRP A 4 -5.04 17.84 8.97
C TRP A 4 -6.02 18.80 9.64
N SER A 5 -5.57 19.82 10.39
CA SER A 5 -6.49 20.81 10.97
C SER A 5 -6.79 22.00 10.05
N ASP A 6 -6.02 22.18 8.97
CA ASP A 6 -6.23 23.25 7.98
C ASP A 6 -7.22 22.79 6.91
N SER A 7 -8.39 23.42 6.86
CA SER A 7 -9.45 23.11 5.90
C SER A 7 -9.02 23.32 4.45
N ALA A 8 -8.11 24.26 4.17
CA ALA A 8 -7.58 24.46 2.83
C ALA A 8 -6.67 23.29 2.41
N VAL A 9 -5.91 22.72 3.35
CA VAL A 9 -5.11 21.50 3.08
C VAL A 9 -6.02 20.31 2.84
N GLN A 10 -7.03 20.10 3.67
CA GLN A 10 -8.01 19.02 3.50
C GLN A 10 -8.71 19.10 2.14
N GLN A 11 -9.17 20.29 1.76
CA GLN A 11 -9.85 20.49 0.48
C GLN A 11 -8.94 20.16 -0.71
N ARG A 12 -7.67 20.61 -0.70
CA ARG A 12 -6.71 20.26 -1.75
C ARG A 12 -6.44 18.76 -1.83
N ALA A 13 -6.33 18.09 -0.68
CA ALA A 13 -6.15 16.63 -0.64
C ALA A 13 -7.37 15.93 -1.25
N MET A 14 -8.59 16.34 -0.89
CA MET A 14 -9.82 15.78 -1.45
C MET A 14 -9.94 16.01 -2.96
N ASP A 15 -9.61 17.20 -3.46
CA ASP A 15 -9.69 17.50 -4.89
C ASP A 15 -8.65 16.71 -5.70
N ALA A 16 -7.44 16.53 -5.14
CA ALA A 16 -6.42 15.67 -5.73
C ALA A 16 -6.87 14.20 -5.78
N THR A 17 -7.40 13.68 -4.66
CA THR A 17 -7.92 12.31 -4.58
C THR A 17 -9.06 12.07 -5.58
N ARG A 18 -10.01 13.01 -5.70
CA ARG A 18 -11.10 12.93 -6.67
C ARG A 18 -10.57 12.90 -8.11
N SER A 19 -9.63 13.78 -8.43
CA SER A 19 -9.02 13.84 -9.77
C SER A 19 -8.33 12.52 -10.14
N VAL A 20 -7.64 11.89 -9.19
CA VAL A 20 -7.01 10.57 -9.41
C VAL A 20 -8.05 9.47 -9.59
N LEU A 21 -9.13 9.48 -8.82
CA LEU A 21 -10.22 8.51 -8.97
C LEU A 21 -10.95 8.66 -10.31
N ASP A 22 -11.21 9.89 -10.75
CA ASP A 22 -11.78 10.17 -12.08
C ASP A 22 -10.86 9.66 -13.21
N LEU A 23 -9.55 9.89 -13.08
CA LEU A 23 -8.56 9.36 -14.02
C LEU A 23 -8.58 7.83 -14.03
N ALA A 24 -8.57 7.19 -12.86
CA ALA A 24 -8.59 5.74 -12.73
C ALA A 24 -9.88 5.13 -13.33
N ALA A 25 -11.02 5.79 -13.14
CA ALA A 25 -12.29 5.41 -13.75
C ALA A 25 -12.21 5.50 -15.29
N GLY A 26 -11.62 6.59 -15.81
CA GLY A 26 -11.39 6.77 -17.24
C GLY A 26 -10.47 5.71 -17.86
N LEU A 27 -9.49 5.21 -17.09
CA LEU A 27 -8.59 4.12 -17.51
C LEU A 27 -9.20 2.71 -17.34
N GLN A 28 -10.36 2.60 -16.67
CA GLN A 28 -11.15 1.38 -16.44
C GLN A 28 -10.44 0.22 -15.72
N ARG A 29 -9.22 0.39 -15.20
CA ARG A 29 -8.37 -0.76 -14.83
C ARG A 29 -7.43 -0.59 -13.63
N CYS A 30 -7.57 0.47 -12.82
CA CYS A 30 -6.54 0.76 -11.81
C CYS A 30 -7.12 0.88 -10.40
N THR A 31 -6.70 -0.02 -9.51
CA THR A 31 -6.80 0.20 -8.07
C THR A 31 -6.01 1.44 -7.71
N VAL A 32 -6.62 2.37 -6.96
CA VAL A 32 -5.93 3.57 -6.48
C VAL A 32 -5.35 3.30 -5.10
N SER A 33 -4.01 3.31 -5.02
CA SER A 33 -3.30 3.21 -3.74
C SER A 33 -3.29 4.56 -3.04
N LEU A 34 -3.85 4.62 -1.83
CA LEU A 34 -3.96 5.84 -1.02
C LEU A 34 -3.43 5.59 0.39
N TRP A 35 -3.06 6.67 1.06
CA TRP A 35 -2.92 6.70 2.51
C TRP A 35 -4.09 7.50 3.06
N LEU A 36 -5.12 6.81 3.54
CA LEU A 36 -6.31 7.50 4.05
C LEU A 36 -6.08 8.01 5.48
N PRO A 37 -6.75 9.10 5.88
CA PRO A 37 -6.76 9.51 7.28
C PRO A 37 -7.30 8.39 8.17
N ASP A 38 -6.76 8.30 9.39
CA ASP A 38 -7.27 7.40 10.41
C ASP A 38 -8.80 7.61 10.57
N PRO A 39 -9.63 6.56 10.46
CA PRO A 39 -11.08 6.67 10.60
C PRO A 39 -11.53 7.30 11.93
N GLU A 40 -10.77 7.16 13.02
CA GLU A 40 -11.13 7.73 14.32
C GLU A 40 -11.01 9.25 14.35
N THR A 41 -9.97 9.78 13.70
CA THR A 41 -9.68 11.23 13.72
C THR A 41 -10.16 11.97 12.46
N GLY A 42 -10.31 11.26 11.34
CA GLY A 42 -10.64 11.79 10.02
C GLY A 42 -11.81 11.06 9.33
N GLY A 43 -12.71 10.45 10.10
CA GLY A 43 -13.76 9.56 9.60
C GLY A 43 -14.67 10.15 8.51
N GLU A 44 -14.98 11.45 8.55
CA GLU A 44 -15.78 12.10 7.50
C GLU A 44 -15.05 12.12 6.16
N MET A 45 -13.76 12.46 6.17
CA MET A 45 -12.93 12.51 4.96
C MET A 45 -12.69 11.12 4.41
N HIS A 46 -12.39 10.16 5.29
CA HIS A 46 -12.24 8.76 4.93
C HIS A 46 -13.50 8.23 4.22
N ARG A 47 -14.69 8.44 4.81
CA ARG A 47 -15.96 8.03 4.21
C ARG A 47 -16.23 8.75 2.88
N ALA A 48 -15.96 10.05 2.80
CA ALA A 48 -16.15 10.82 1.58
C ALA A 48 -15.30 10.30 0.40
N VAL A 49 -14.08 9.85 0.66
CA VAL A 49 -13.23 9.21 -0.37
C VAL A 49 -13.80 7.86 -0.79
N GLN A 50 -14.19 7.02 0.18
CA GLN A 50 -14.78 5.70 -0.09
C GLN A 50 -16.07 5.80 -0.92
N ASP A 51 -17.00 6.68 -0.52
CA ASP A 51 -18.27 6.89 -1.21
C ASP A 51 -18.04 7.35 -2.66
N TYR A 52 -17.07 8.25 -2.86
CA TYR A 52 -16.74 8.76 -4.18
C TYR A 52 -16.14 7.67 -5.09
N ALA A 53 -15.22 6.86 -4.57
CA ALA A 53 -14.63 5.75 -5.31
C ALA A 53 -15.66 4.66 -5.63
N ALA A 54 -16.53 4.33 -4.67
CA ALA A 54 -17.62 3.36 -4.85
C ALA A 54 -18.57 3.79 -5.97
N ARG A 55 -18.92 5.08 -6.05
CA ARG A 55 -19.75 5.64 -7.13
C ARG A 55 -19.11 5.49 -8.51
N LEU A 56 -17.78 5.56 -8.59
CA LEU A 56 -17.04 5.37 -9.83
C LEU A 56 -16.67 3.91 -10.11
N ALA A 57 -17.03 2.98 -9.20
CA ALA A 57 -16.60 1.59 -9.21
C ALA A 57 -15.07 1.44 -9.30
N VAL A 58 -14.32 2.34 -8.67
CA VAL A 58 -12.85 2.31 -8.63
C VAL A 58 -12.38 1.63 -7.34
N PRO A 59 -11.64 0.52 -7.39
CA PRO A 59 -11.07 -0.09 -6.20
C PRO A 59 -10.05 0.84 -5.52
N ILE A 60 -10.04 0.85 -4.19
CA ILE A 60 -9.01 1.53 -3.38
C ILE A 60 -8.12 0.47 -2.72
N ALA A 61 -6.83 0.73 -2.62
CA ALA A 61 -5.93 0.07 -1.69
C ALA A 61 -5.45 1.08 -0.64
N ASP A 62 -6.02 1.01 0.56
CA ASP A 62 -5.63 1.88 1.68
C ASP A 62 -4.44 1.31 2.43
N HIS A 63 -3.29 1.98 2.31
CA HIS A 63 -2.03 1.57 2.95
C HIS A 63 -1.95 1.96 4.44
N ALA A 64 -2.87 2.81 4.93
CA ALA A 64 -2.96 3.12 6.36
C ALA A 64 -3.67 2.02 7.16
N ALA A 65 -4.68 1.38 6.54
CA ALA A 65 -5.56 0.42 7.21
C ALA A 65 -4.84 -0.80 7.78
N ALA A 66 -3.82 -1.30 7.07
CA ALA A 66 -3.03 -2.45 7.49
C ALA A 66 -2.27 -2.19 8.80
N ALA A 67 -1.68 -1.00 8.93
CA ALA A 67 -0.95 -0.60 10.13
C ALA A 67 -1.87 -0.36 11.33
N LEU A 68 -3.14 -0.02 11.08
CA LEU A 68 -4.15 0.26 12.10
C LEU A 68 -4.97 -0.98 12.52
N GLY A 69 -4.76 -2.14 11.88
CA GLY A 69 -5.54 -3.36 12.17
C GLY A 69 -7.03 -3.21 11.86
N SER A 70 -7.37 -2.45 10.82
CA SER A 70 -8.76 -2.04 10.55
C SER A 70 -9.66 -3.19 10.06
N GLU A 71 -10.89 -3.25 10.58
CA GLU A 71 -12.04 -3.99 10.01
C GLU A 71 -12.65 -3.29 8.77
N ALA A 72 -11.80 -2.56 8.03
CA ALA A 72 -12.13 -1.88 6.79
C ALA A 72 -12.92 -2.79 5.82
N THR A 73 -14.02 -2.27 5.27
CA THR A 73 -14.80 -2.94 4.23
C THR A 73 -14.26 -2.69 2.82
N HIS A 74 -13.26 -1.81 2.68
CA HIS A 74 -12.58 -1.50 1.42
C HIS A 74 -11.28 -2.30 1.26
N GLY A 75 -10.68 -2.17 0.07
CA GLY A 75 -9.41 -2.80 -0.23
C GLY A 75 -8.25 -2.21 0.57
N ILE A 76 -7.34 -3.09 1.01
CA ILE A 76 -6.18 -2.75 1.82
C ILE A 76 -4.91 -2.85 0.98
N GLY A 77 -4.04 -1.86 1.13
CA GLY A 77 -2.68 -1.87 0.62
C GLY A 77 -1.69 -2.32 1.70
N VAL A 78 -0.70 -3.12 1.33
CA VAL A 78 0.42 -3.49 2.22
C VAL A 78 1.73 -2.93 1.71
N ASP A 79 2.42 -2.17 2.56
CA ASP A 79 3.80 -1.71 2.36
C ASP A 79 4.69 -2.35 3.44
N PRO A 80 5.54 -3.33 3.08
CA PRO A 80 6.44 -3.99 4.03
C PRO A 80 7.35 -3.01 4.77
N VAL A 81 7.78 -1.93 4.11
CA VAL A 81 8.67 -0.95 4.72
C VAL A 81 7.95 -0.20 5.84
N ALA A 82 6.71 0.22 5.61
CA ALA A 82 5.91 0.89 6.64
C ALA A 82 5.63 -0.04 7.83
N LEU A 83 5.29 -1.30 7.57
CA LEU A 83 5.02 -2.30 8.62
C LEU A 83 6.27 -2.65 9.43
N LEU A 84 7.40 -2.89 8.78
CA LEU A 84 8.67 -3.18 9.45
C LEU A 84 9.18 -1.99 10.28
N ALA A 85 8.91 -0.76 9.83
CA ALA A 85 9.20 0.46 10.59
C ALA A 85 8.31 0.60 11.84
N ALA A 86 7.07 0.11 11.76
CA ALA A 86 6.13 0.03 12.88
C ALA A 86 6.34 -1.21 13.79
N GLY A 87 7.26 -2.12 13.43
CA GLY A 87 7.54 -3.34 14.19
C GLY A 87 6.54 -4.49 13.95
N ALA A 88 5.75 -4.42 12.88
CA ALA A 88 4.82 -5.48 12.47
C ALA A 88 5.48 -6.42 11.44
N ASP A 89 5.02 -7.68 11.39
CA ASP A 89 5.41 -8.67 10.38
C ASP A 89 4.53 -8.52 9.11
N PRO A 90 5.10 -8.15 7.95
CA PRO A 90 4.33 -8.04 6.71
C PRO A 90 3.63 -9.33 6.26
N ALA A 91 4.22 -10.51 6.49
CA ALA A 91 3.63 -11.78 6.08
C ALA A 91 2.37 -12.11 6.91
N GLU A 92 2.44 -11.85 8.22
CA GLU A 92 1.29 -11.99 9.12
C GLU A 92 0.15 -11.04 8.72
N VAL A 93 0.48 -9.76 8.47
CA VAL A 93 -0.50 -8.75 8.07
C VAL A 93 -1.18 -9.10 6.73
N VAL A 94 -0.42 -9.54 5.72
CA VAL A 94 -1.00 -10.01 4.45
C VAL A 94 -2.00 -11.15 4.69
N SER A 95 -1.63 -12.12 5.54
CA SER A 95 -2.47 -13.27 5.85
C SER A 95 -3.76 -12.88 6.57
N GLN A 96 -3.69 -11.90 7.49
CA GLN A 96 -4.84 -11.36 8.21
C GLN A 96 -5.78 -10.54 7.33
N VAL A 97 -5.22 -9.74 6.40
CA VAL A 97 -6.00 -8.94 5.45
C VAL A 97 -6.79 -9.85 4.48
N GLY A 98 -6.16 -10.93 4.00
CA GLY A 98 -6.81 -11.96 3.19
C GLY A 98 -7.43 -11.42 1.91
N ALA A 99 -8.71 -11.72 1.67
CA ALA A 99 -9.42 -11.35 0.45
C ALA A 99 -9.59 -9.83 0.23
N ARG A 100 -9.34 -9.00 1.26
CA ARG A 100 -9.38 -7.54 1.15
C ARG A 100 -8.10 -6.96 0.54
N LEU A 101 -7.05 -7.77 0.39
CA LEU A 101 -5.77 -7.31 -0.13
C LEU A 101 -5.94 -6.86 -1.59
N SER A 102 -5.68 -5.57 -1.83
CA SER A 102 -5.91 -4.93 -3.14
C SER A 102 -4.64 -4.37 -3.77
N SER A 103 -3.56 -4.26 -2.99
CA SER A 103 -2.23 -3.91 -3.49
C SER A 103 -1.16 -4.35 -2.49
N VAL A 104 -0.01 -4.76 -2.99
CA VAL A 104 1.19 -4.98 -2.18
C VAL A 104 2.38 -4.31 -2.84
N ARG A 105 3.29 -3.82 -2.01
CA ARG A 105 4.60 -3.32 -2.45
C ARG A 105 5.68 -4.37 -2.26
N LEU A 106 6.65 -4.36 -3.16
CA LEU A 106 7.91 -5.08 -3.08
C LEU A 106 9.01 -4.05 -2.80
N ALA A 107 9.39 -3.98 -1.53
CA ALA A 107 10.49 -3.18 -1.01
C ALA A 107 10.89 -3.77 0.34
N ASP A 108 12.08 -3.41 0.81
CA ASP A 108 12.62 -3.91 2.07
C ASP A 108 13.14 -2.73 2.92
N LEU A 109 13.33 -2.99 4.22
CA LEU A 109 13.80 -2.02 5.19
C LEU A 109 15.08 -2.54 5.83
N ASP A 110 16.16 -1.77 5.74
CA ASP A 110 17.43 -2.15 6.35
C ASP A 110 17.45 -1.93 7.87
N GLN A 111 18.59 -2.23 8.50
CA GLN A 111 18.77 -2.08 9.94
C GLN A 111 18.81 -0.61 10.40
N THR A 112 19.03 0.33 9.49
CA THR A 112 19.07 1.78 9.78
C THR A 112 17.71 2.46 9.58
N GLY A 113 16.70 1.70 9.14
CA GLY A 113 15.38 2.23 8.84
C GLY A 113 15.30 2.91 7.47
N GLN A 114 16.24 2.62 6.56
CA GLN A 114 16.19 3.10 5.18
C GLN A 114 15.61 2.03 4.25
N ARG A 115 14.83 2.49 3.27
CA ARG A 115 14.31 1.63 2.22
C ARG A 115 15.45 1.12 1.36
N VAL A 116 15.44 -0.19 1.12
CA VAL A 116 16.39 -0.88 0.25
C VAL A 116 15.66 -1.84 -0.69
N GLU A 117 16.41 -2.41 -1.61
CA GLU A 117 15.91 -3.40 -2.55
C GLU A 117 15.43 -4.66 -1.83
N LEU A 118 14.46 -5.34 -2.45
CA LEU A 118 13.87 -6.55 -1.90
C LEU A 118 14.94 -7.62 -1.60
N GLY A 119 14.94 -8.15 -0.37
CA GLY A 119 15.86 -9.21 0.06
C GLY A 119 17.21 -8.71 0.58
N LEU A 120 17.44 -7.40 0.62
CA LEU A 120 18.63 -6.80 1.24
C LEU A 120 18.39 -6.29 2.66
N GLY A 121 17.16 -6.37 3.16
CA GLY A 121 16.77 -5.83 4.46
C GLY A 121 16.29 -6.89 5.44
N ARG A 122 15.23 -6.52 6.17
CA ARG A 122 14.68 -7.27 7.31
C ARG A 122 13.47 -8.12 6.95
N LEU A 123 12.92 -7.97 5.75
CA LEU A 123 11.75 -8.73 5.30
C LEU A 123 12.08 -10.23 5.22
N ASP A 124 11.29 -11.06 5.90
CA ASP A 124 11.26 -12.50 5.60
C ASP A 124 10.58 -12.68 4.24
N LEU A 125 11.40 -12.63 3.19
CA LEU A 125 10.93 -12.62 1.82
C LEU A 125 10.19 -13.92 1.44
N VAL A 126 10.59 -15.07 1.99
CA VAL A 126 9.94 -16.34 1.68
C VAL A 126 8.54 -16.35 2.28
N SER A 127 8.41 -16.07 3.58
CA SER A 127 7.11 -16.03 4.25
C SER A 127 6.18 -14.98 3.62
N TYR A 128 6.71 -13.81 3.28
CA TYR A 128 5.94 -12.76 2.61
C TYR A 128 5.47 -13.20 1.21
N LYS A 129 6.34 -13.84 0.42
CA LYS A 129 5.98 -14.37 -0.91
C LYS A 129 4.90 -15.43 -0.83
N VAL A 130 4.98 -16.36 0.12
CA VAL A 130 3.92 -17.36 0.36
C VAL A 130 2.60 -16.66 0.65
N ALA A 131 2.58 -15.74 1.62
CA ALA A 131 1.36 -15.03 2.02
C ALA A 131 0.72 -14.26 0.86
N VAL A 132 1.52 -13.54 0.07
CA VAL A 132 1.06 -12.80 -1.11
C VAL A 132 0.58 -13.75 -2.21
N SER A 133 1.25 -14.88 -2.42
CA SER A 133 0.89 -15.85 -3.47
C SER A 133 -0.44 -16.57 -3.21
N LEU A 134 -0.89 -16.59 -1.94
CA LEU A 134 -2.21 -17.10 -1.54
C LEU A 134 -3.33 -16.05 -1.70
N SER A 135 -2.98 -14.79 -1.96
CA SER A 135 -3.94 -13.70 -2.16
C SER A 135 -4.53 -13.69 -3.59
N PRO A 136 -5.70 -13.04 -3.83
CA PRO A 136 -6.27 -12.93 -5.17
C PRO A 136 -5.57 -11.89 -6.07
N LEU A 137 -4.41 -11.36 -5.66
CA LEU A 137 -3.73 -10.31 -6.42
C LEU A 137 -3.20 -10.81 -7.76
N SER A 138 -3.42 -10.00 -8.80
CA SER A 138 -2.92 -10.25 -10.15
C SER A 138 -1.66 -9.47 -10.50
N HIS A 139 -1.25 -8.53 -9.65
CA HIS A 139 -0.12 -7.65 -9.88
C HIS A 139 0.54 -7.26 -8.56
N LEU A 140 1.84 -6.97 -8.63
CA LEU A 140 2.68 -6.53 -7.52
C LEU A 140 3.30 -5.18 -7.90
N VAL A 141 3.51 -4.31 -6.91
CA VAL A 141 4.13 -3.00 -7.13
C VAL A 141 5.58 -3.05 -6.65
N VAL A 142 6.55 -2.94 -7.55
CA VAL A 142 7.95 -2.74 -7.16
C VAL A 142 8.14 -1.28 -6.79
N ASP A 143 8.43 -1.00 -5.51
CA ASP A 143 8.59 0.36 -5.03
C ASP A 143 10.07 0.76 -5.02
N LEU A 144 10.43 1.58 -6.01
CA LEU A 144 11.80 2.03 -6.27
C LEU A 144 12.08 3.43 -5.71
N CYS A 145 11.16 4.00 -4.93
CA CYS A 145 11.31 5.35 -4.40
C CYS A 145 12.60 5.45 -3.57
N HIS A 146 13.36 6.52 -3.82
CA HIS A 146 14.61 6.86 -3.13
C HIS A 146 15.81 5.95 -3.43
N LEU A 147 15.70 5.01 -4.36
CA LEU A 147 16.84 4.21 -4.81
C LEU A 147 17.68 5.00 -5.83
N SER A 148 19.01 4.90 -5.71
CA SER A 148 19.96 5.64 -6.55
C SER A 148 20.00 5.16 -8.00
N ASP A 149 19.73 3.87 -8.24
CA ASP A 149 19.62 3.27 -9.57
C ASP A 149 18.34 2.42 -9.67
N PRO A 150 17.18 3.05 -10.01
CA PRO A 150 15.89 2.37 -10.05
C PRO A 150 15.82 1.22 -11.07
N LEU A 151 16.52 1.32 -12.20
CA LEU A 151 16.44 0.30 -13.25
C LEU A 151 17.13 -0.99 -12.80
N SER A 152 18.35 -0.87 -12.28
CA SER A 152 19.05 -2.05 -11.76
C SER A 152 18.37 -2.61 -10.50
N ALA A 153 17.81 -1.73 -9.65
CA ALA A 153 17.03 -2.14 -8.48
C ALA A 153 15.76 -2.93 -8.85
N LEU A 154 15.06 -2.54 -9.94
CA LEU A 154 13.92 -3.30 -10.47
C LEU A 154 14.34 -4.72 -10.87
N GLN A 155 15.42 -4.83 -11.64
CA GLN A 155 15.93 -6.14 -12.08
C GLN A 155 16.31 -7.03 -10.91
N ARG A 156 17.02 -6.48 -9.91
CA ARG A 156 17.40 -7.20 -8.69
C ARG A 156 16.18 -7.60 -7.85
N THR A 157 15.19 -6.72 -7.73
CA THR A 157 13.95 -7.01 -7.01
C THR A 157 13.17 -8.15 -7.66
N CYS A 158 13.01 -8.13 -8.99
CA CYS A 158 12.37 -9.23 -9.70
C CYS A 158 13.15 -10.55 -9.53
N ALA A 159 14.48 -10.51 -9.68
CA ALA A 159 15.31 -11.70 -9.50
C ALA A 159 15.23 -12.27 -8.07
N ALA A 160 15.24 -11.40 -7.05
CA ALA A 160 15.08 -11.79 -5.66
C ALA A 160 13.70 -12.41 -5.39
N TRP A 161 12.64 -11.80 -5.94
CA TRP A 161 11.28 -12.34 -5.84
C TRP A 161 11.16 -13.71 -6.49
N ASP A 162 11.70 -13.89 -7.70
CA ASP A 162 11.66 -15.16 -8.42
C ASP A 162 12.45 -16.26 -7.72
N ALA A 163 13.63 -15.90 -7.17
CA ALA A 163 14.51 -16.82 -6.45
C ALA A 163 14.01 -17.21 -5.05
N ALA A 164 13.18 -16.37 -4.42
CA ALA A 164 12.54 -16.72 -3.15
C ALA A 164 11.66 -17.97 -3.34
N GLY A 165 11.71 -18.89 -2.37
CA GLY A 165 10.93 -20.12 -2.40
C GLY A 165 9.41 -19.90 -2.54
N PRO A 166 8.65 -20.98 -2.82
CA PRO A 166 7.20 -20.92 -2.92
C PRO A 166 6.51 -20.66 -1.58
#